data_AF-A0A3N5H9C8-F1
#
_entry.id   AF-A0A3N5H9C8-F1
#
_cell.length_a   1.000
_cell.length_b   1.000
_cell.length_c   1.000
_cell.angle_alpha   90.00
_cell.angle_beta   90.00
_cell.angle_gamma   90.00
#
_symmetry.space_group_name_H-M   'P 1'
#
loop_
_entity.id
_entity.type
_entity.pdbx_description
1 polymer ?
#
loop_
_entity_poly.entity_id
_entity_poly.type
_entity_poly.pdbx_seq_one_letter_code
_entity_poly.pdbx_strand_id
1 'polypeptide(L)'
;MLRIALPNKGRLAEDVRGVFSDAGLEIRANGERALTASLGGEFEAIFVRSQDIPELVSDGVADAGVTGWDLVCEAGRPVDVRLDLEFGRCRLVLAAREDSGIDRPEQLPSGTRAATVFPRLARSFFAEKGLAVEVVPVSGAAEVAPHLGIADVVVDLTSTGSTLRTNGLREVCTVLESTARLIARPGLAPDRARALGELQDALGSVIRARGKRYLMANVPRANLEAVREVLPGLSGPTVIELYGAGPLVAVHAVVSESSLYRTVAALKSLGGEGILVTRIERLLP
;
A
#
# COMPACT_ATOMS: atom_id res chain seq x y z
N MET A 1 -21.15 -16.71 1.67
CA MET A 1 -19.74 -16.54 1.24
C MET A 1 -19.53 -15.09 0.86
N LEU A 2 -18.51 -14.43 1.41
CA LEU A 2 -18.17 -13.05 1.06
C LEU A 2 -17.50 -13.04 -0.32
N ARG A 3 -17.93 -12.15 -1.21
CA ARG A 3 -17.32 -11.97 -2.54
C ARG A 3 -16.32 -10.81 -2.53
N ILE A 4 -15.12 -11.08 -2.99
CA ILE A 4 -13.99 -10.14 -2.95
C ILE A 4 -13.49 -9.89 -4.37
N ALA A 5 -13.63 -8.66 -4.86
CA ALA A 5 -13.10 -8.24 -6.15
C ALA A 5 -11.59 -7.97 -6.04
N LEU A 6 -10.80 -8.73 -6.80
CA LEU A 6 -9.34 -8.62 -6.83
C LEU A 6 -8.86 -8.21 -8.24
N PRO A 7 -7.73 -7.49 -8.33
CA PRO A 7 -7.12 -7.15 -9.62
C PRO A 7 -6.78 -8.41 -10.43
N ASN A 8 -7.15 -8.43 -11.70
CA ASN A 8 -6.93 -9.60 -12.56
C ASN A 8 -5.50 -9.72 -13.09
N LYS A 9 -4.79 -8.60 -13.28
CA LYS A 9 -3.43 -8.58 -13.84
C LYS A 9 -2.61 -7.37 -13.36
N GLY A 10 -1.33 -7.40 -13.72
CA GLY A 10 -0.37 -6.34 -13.42
C GLY A 10 0.20 -6.45 -12.01
N ARG A 11 1.12 -5.55 -11.69
CA ARG A 11 1.88 -5.54 -10.43
C ARG A 11 0.98 -5.60 -9.18
N LEU A 12 -0.13 -4.87 -9.19
CA LEU A 12 -1.06 -4.85 -8.07
C LEU A 12 -1.66 -6.24 -7.81
N ALA A 13 -1.96 -7.02 -8.86
CA ALA A 13 -2.50 -8.37 -8.73
C ALA A 13 -1.48 -9.34 -8.09
N GLU A 14 -0.19 -9.19 -8.43
CA GLU A 14 0.89 -9.98 -7.85
C GLU A 14 1.09 -9.68 -6.36
N ASP A 15 1.15 -8.39 -6.00
CA ASP A 15 1.28 -7.95 -4.60
C ASP A 15 0.08 -8.42 -3.75
N VAL A 16 -1.14 -8.34 -4.30
CA VAL A 16 -2.37 -8.84 -3.67
C VAL A 16 -2.29 -10.35 -3.43
N ARG A 17 -1.91 -11.13 -4.43
CA ARG A 17 -1.73 -12.59 -4.28
C ARG A 17 -0.73 -12.92 -3.16
N GLY A 18 0.37 -12.18 -3.10
CA GLY A 18 1.37 -12.33 -2.05
C GLY A 18 0.79 -12.10 -0.65
N VAL A 19 0.10 -10.98 -0.42
CA VAL A 19 -0.49 -10.69 0.91
C VAL A 19 -1.55 -11.71 1.31
N PHE A 20 -2.41 -12.12 0.38
CA PHE A 20 -3.42 -13.14 0.67
C PHE A 20 -2.77 -14.49 1.00
N SER A 21 -1.73 -14.88 0.27
CA SER A 21 -0.96 -16.09 0.57
C SER A 21 -0.30 -16.03 1.96
N ASP A 22 0.38 -14.92 2.27
CA ASP A 22 1.03 -14.71 3.58
C ASP A 22 0.00 -14.67 4.74
N ALA A 23 -1.24 -14.29 4.45
CA ALA A 23 -2.35 -14.33 5.41
C ALA A 23 -2.96 -15.73 5.59
N GLY A 24 -2.49 -16.75 4.86
CA GLY A 24 -3.05 -18.10 4.85
C GLY A 24 -4.31 -18.24 3.99
N LEU A 25 -4.65 -17.23 3.18
CA LEU A 25 -5.81 -17.18 2.30
C LEU A 25 -5.40 -17.46 0.85
N GLU A 26 -4.80 -18.63 0.65
CA GLU A 26 -4.29 -19.05 -0.65
C GLU A 26 -5.37 -18.98 -1.73
N ILE A 27 -5.01 -18.40 -2.87
CA ILE A 27 -5.89 -18.25 -4.02
C ILE A 27 -5.88 -19.54 -4.85
N ARG A 28 -6.99 -20.28 -4.81
CA ARG A 28 -7.14 -21.54 -5.56
C ARG A 28 -8.07 -21.33 -6.75
N ALA A 29 -7.46 -21.19 -7.91
CA ALA A 29 -8.12 -21.00 -9.19
C ALA A 29 -8.13 -22.29 -10.02
N ASN A 30 -9.25 -22.59 -10.69
CA ASN A 30 -9.34 -23.70 -11.64
C ASN A 30 -8.82 -23.26 -13.02
N GLY A 31 -7.50 -23.15 -13.13
CA GLY A 31 -6.79 -22.75 -14.36
C GLY A 31 -6.42 -21.27 -14.43
N GLU A 32 -5.49 -20.93 -15.32
CA GLU A 32 -4.88 -19.59 -15.41
C GLU A 32 -5.84 -18.46 -15.79
N ARG A 33 -6.97 -18.79 -16.43
CA ARG A 33 -7.99 -17.82 -16.88
C ARG A 33 -9.27 -17.86 -16.04
N ALA A 34 -9.23 -18.46 -14.85
CA ALA A 34 -10.41 -18.52 -13.99
C ALA A 34 -10.85 -17.10 -13.63
N LEU A 35 -12.14 -16.80 -13.84
CA LEU A 35 -12.74 -15.52 -13.45
C LEU A 35 -13.02 -15.45 -11.95
N THR A 36 -13.09 -16.62 -11.30
CA THR A 36 -13.31 -16.76 -9.87
C THR A 36 -12.33 -17.76 -9.26
N ALA A 37 -12.06 -17.61 -7.97
CA ALA A 37 -11.24 -18.54 -7.20
C ALA A 37 -11.76 -18.66 -5.77
N SER A 38 -11.48 -19.80 -5.13
CA SER A 38 -11.67 -19.92 -3.68
C SER A 38 -10.47 -19.27 -2.96
N LEU A 39 -10.75 -18.56 -1.87
CA LEU A 39 -9.75 -17.96 -1.00
C LEU A 39 -9.86 -18.62 0.38
N GLY A 40 -8.93 -19.54 0.68
CA GLY A 40 -8.91 -20.25 1.95
C GLY A 40 -10.16 -21.09 2.26
N GLY A 41 -11.03 -21.37 1.28
CA GLY A 41 -12.29 -22.10 1.48
C GLY A 41 -13.47 -21.25 1.99
N GLU A 42 -13.20 -20.06 2.53
CA GLU A 42 -14.20 -19.22 3.22
C GLU A 42 -14.69 -18.02 2.36
N PHE A 43 -13.90 -17.59 1.38
CA PHE A 43 -14.24 -16.46 0.52
C PHE A 43 -14.18 -16.80 -0.97
N GLU A 44 -14.89 -15.99 -1.76
CA GLU A 44 -14.88 -16.05 -3.24
C GLU A 44 -14.08 -14.86 -3.77
N ALA A 45 -13.00 -15.11 -4.50
CA ALA A 45 -12.37 -14.08 -5.33
C ALA A 45 -13.10 -13.97 -6.66
N ILE A 46 -13.32 -12.74 -7.14
CA ILE A 46 -13.64 -12.45 -8.53
C ILE A 46 -12.53 -11.57 -9.11
N PHE A 47 -11.98 -11.94 -10.27
CA PHE A 47 -10.86 -11.22 -10.88
C PHE A 47 -11.36 -10.24 -11.94
N VAL A 48 -11.13 -8.96 -11.71
CA VAL A 48 -11.64 -7.86 -12.56
C VAL A 48 -10.54 -6.80 -12.77
N ARG A 49 -10.78 -5.83 -13.66
CA ARG A 49 -9.82 -4.72 -13.82
C ARG A 49 -9.90 -3.84 -12.56
N SER A 50 -8.76 -3.37 -12.06
CA SER A 50 -8.70 -2.58 -10.83
C SER A 50 -9.64 -1.37 -10.86
N GLN A 51 -9.75 -0.72 -12.01
CA GLN A 51 -10.59 0.47 -12.22
C GLN A 51 -12.10 0.18 -12.06
N ASP A 52 -12.54 -1.06 -12.28
CA ASP A 52 -13.94 -1.46 -12.18
C ASP A 52 -14.31 -1.86 -10.73
N ILE A 53 -13.31 -2.12 -9.87
CA ILE A 53 -13.52 -2.62 -8.49
C ILE A 53 -14.36 -1.67 -7.63
N PRO A 54 -14.10 -0.34 -7.58
CA PRO A 54 -14.92 0.57 -6.77
C PRO A 54 -16.41 0.53 -7.12
N GLU A 55 -16.73 0.44 -8.41
CA GLU A 55 -18.11 0.38 -8.90
C GLU A 55 -18.76 -0.96 -8.54
N LEU A 56 -18.07 -2.08 -8.77
CA LEU A 56 -18.58 -3.41 -8.43
C LEU A 56 -18.85 -3.59 -6.93
N VAL A 57 -18.05 -2.98 -6.07
CA VAL A 57 -18.25 -2.98 -4.61
C VAL A 57 -19.42 -2.08 -4.22
N SER A 58 -19.46 -0.86 -4.77
CA SER A 58 -20.56 0.10 -4.54
C SER A 58 -21.92 -0.49 -4.96
N ASP A 59 -21.98 -1.18 -6.09
CA ASP A 59 -23.21 -1.72 -6.66
C ASP A 59 -23.60 -3.08 -6.03
N GLY A 60 -22.74 -3.62 -5.17
CA GLY A 60 -22.98 -4.87 -4.45
C GLY A 60 -22.83 -6.14 -5.28
N VAL A 61 -22.14 -6.06 -6.42
CA VAL A 61 -21.69 -7.24 -7.17
C VAL A 61 -20.62 -8.00 -6.38
N ALA A 62 -19.73 -7.24 -5.71
CA ALA A 62 -18.81 -7.74 -4.70
C ALA A 62 -19.13 -7.10 -3.33
N ASP A 63 -18.83 -7.83 -2.25
CA ASP A 63 -18.98 -7.32 -0.89
C ASP A 63 -17.78 -6.45 -0.47
N ALA A 64 -16.61 -6.81 -0.97
CA ALA A 64 -15.34 -6.13 -0.74
C ALA A 64 -14.45 -6.17 -1.98
N GLY A 65 -13.37 -5.40 -1.99
CA GLY A 65 -12.38 -5.47 -3.05
C GLY A 65 -11.06 -4.82 -2.68
N VAL A 66 -10.03 -5.12 -3.47
CA VAL A 66 -8.70 -4.50 -3.32
C VAL A 66 -8.35 -3.72 -4.58
N THR A 67 -8.16 -2.41 -4.44
CA THR A 67 -7.80 -1.53 -5.55
C THR A 67 -6.96 -0.33 -5.09
N GLY A 68 -6.48 0.48 -6.03
CA GLY A 68 -5.71 1.70 -5.72
C GLY A 68 -6.60 2.79 -5.11
N TRP A 69 -6.06 3.56 -4.18
CA TRP A 69 -6.77 4.70 -3.58
C TRP A 69 -7.14 5.75 -4.63
N ASP A 70 -6.26 5.98 -5.61
CA ASP A 70 -6.54 6.83 -6.78
C ASP A 70 -7.82 6.42 -7.52
N LEU A 71 -8.01 5.12 -7.79
CA LEU A 71 -9.22 4.60 -8.44
C LEU A 71 -10.46 4.76 -7.55
N VAL A 72 -10.34 4.60 -6.23
CA VAL A 72 -11.45 4.83 -5.30
C VAL A 72 -11.90 6.30 -5.34
N CYS A 73 -10.96 7.23 -5.26
CA CYS A 73 -11.26 8.66 -5.31
C CYS A 73 -11.82 9.09 -6.66
N GLU A 74 -11.28 8.54 -7.76
CA GLU A 74 -11.73 8.83 -9.12
C GLU A 74 -13.13 8.28 -9.40
N ALA A 75 -13.45 7.08 -8.91
CA ALA A 75 -14.79 6.54 -9.05
C ALA A 75 -15.84 7.40 -8.32
N GLY A 76 -15.47 8.00 -7.18
CA GLY A 76 -16.37 8.87 -6.41
C GLY A 76 -17.65 8.16 -5.94
N ARG A 77 -17.59 6.83 -5.79
CA ARG A 77 -18.70 5.98 -5.37
C ARG A 77 -18.67 5.72 -3.86
N PRO A 78 -19.82 5.47 -3.21
CA PRO A 78 -19.87 5.18 -1.78
C PRO A 78 -19.27 3.80 -1.48
N VAL A 79 -18.12 3.79 -0.80
CA VAL A 79 -17.45 2.59 -0.29
C VAL A 79 -16.81 2.90 1.07
N ASP A 80 -16.72 1.88 1.93
CA ASP A 80 -16.00 1.96 3.19
C ASP A 80 -14.53 1.56 2.96
N VAL A 81 -13.59 2.45 3.28
CA VAL A 81 -12.15 2.10 3.27
C VAL A 81 -11.83 1.35 4.57
N ARG A 82 -11.38 0.11 4.46
CA ARG A 82 -11.19 -0.80 5.59
C ARG A 82 -9.74 -0.91 6.05
N LEU A 83 -8.79 -0.96 5.12
CA LEU A 83 -7.38 -1.18 5.42
C LEU A 83 -6.48 -0.54 4.35
N ASP A 84 -5.44 0.16 4.78
CA ASP A 84 -4.27 0.46 3.95
C ASP A 84 -3.40 -0.78 3.83
N LEU A 85 -3.14 -1.24 2.61
CA LEU A 85 -2.26 -2.39 2.42
C LEU A 85 -0.79 -1.97 2.25
N GLU A 86 -0.50 -0.66 2.21
CA GLU A 86 0.85 -0.08 2.25
C GLU A 86 1.79 -0.46 1.09
N PHE A 87 1.27 -1.12 0.06
CA PHE A 87 1.94 -1.42 -1.21
C PHE A 87 1.23 -0.76 -2.39
N GLY A 88 1.77 -0.93 -3.60
CA GLY A 88 1.24 -0.25 -4.79
C GLY A 88 1.40 1.28 -4.73
N ARG A 89 2.44 1.75 -4.05
CA ARG A 89 2.69 3.19 -3.83
C ARG A 89 2.89 3.91 -5.17
N CYS A 90 2.06 4.92 -5.39
CA CYS A 90 2.16 5.86 -6.49
C CYS A 90 1.62 7.22 -6.06
N ARG A 91 1.85 8.22 -6.90
CA ARG A 91 1.28 9.56 -6.74
C ARG A 91 0.66 10.00 -8.05
N LEU A 92 -0.53 10.58 -7.99
CA LEU A 92 -1.11 11.35 -9.07
C LEU A 92 -0.47 12.73 -9.04
N VAL A 93 0.14 13.15 -10.14
CA VAL A 93 0.90 14.40 -10.20
C VAL A 93 0.42 15.26 -11.35
N LEU A 94 0.45 16.58 -11.15
CA LEU A 94 0.46 17.53 -12.24
C LEU A 94 1.88 17.56 -12.81
N ALA A 95 2.02 17.38 -14.11
CA ALA A 95 3.30 17.49 -14.80
C ALA A 95 3.18 18.37 -16.04
N ALA A 96 4.23 19.15 -16.30
CA ALA A 96 4.34 20.05 -17.44
C ALA A 96 5.63 19.75 -18.20
N ARG A 97 5.76 20.24 -19.43
CA ARG A 97 7.02 20.13 -20.18
C ARG A 97 8.16 20.79 -19.44
N GLU A 98 9.35 20.21 -19.49
CA GLU A 98 10.54 20.73 -18.83
C GLU A 98 10.88 22.17 -19.25
N ASP A 99 10.62 22.51 -20.52
CA ASP A 99 10.88 23.82 -21.14
C ASP A 99 9.75 24.84 -20.97
N SER A 100 8.64 24.48 -20.30
CA SER A 100 7.46 25.34 -20.17
C SER A 100 7.63 26.52 -19.21
N GLY A 101 8.62 26.47 -18.30
CA GLY A 101 8.77 27.43 -17.21
C GLY A 101 7.74 27.29 -16.08
N ILE A 102 6.84 26.30 -16.15
CA ILE A 102 5.80 26.06 -15.13
C ILE A 102 6.38 25.21 -13.99
N ASP A 103 6.70 25.81 -12.86
CA ASP A 103 7.17 25.15 -11.64
C ASP A 103 6.10 25.03 -10.54
N ARG A 104 4.98 25.76 -10.67
CA ARG A 104 3.87 25.73 -9.72
C ARG A 104 2.51 25.75 -10.43
N PRO A 105 1.46 25.16 -9.84
CA PRO A 105 0.12 25.16 -10.45
C PRO A 105 -0.42 26.56 -10.74
N GLU A 106 -0.07 27.54 -9.92
CA GLU A 106 -0.57 28.91 -10.02
C GLU A 106 -0.02 29.68 -11.25
N GLN A 107 0.98 29.12 -11.94
CA GLN A 107 1.52 29.68 -13.19
C GLN A 107 0.79 29.20 -14.43
N LEU A 108 -0.15 28.24 -14.30
CA LEU A 108 -0.92 27.76 -15.44
C LEU A 108 -1.76 28.91 -16.03
N PRO A 109 -1.61 29.23 -17.32
CA PRO A 109 -2.47 30.19 -17.99
C PRO A 109 -3.95 29.79 -17.91
N SER A 110 -4.84 30.77 -17.86
CA SER A 110 -6.28 30.51 -17.96
C SER A 110 -6.59 29.84 -19.31
N GLY A 111 -7.39 28.78 -19.29
CA GLY A 111 -7.71 27.98 -20.48
C GLY A 111 -6.69 26.88 -20.80
N THR A 112 -5.69 26.66 -19.94
CA THR A 112 -4.77 25.53 -20.05
C THR A 112 -5.53 24.21 -20.19
N ARG A 113 -5.08 23.32 -21.07
CA ARG A 113 -5.66 21.99 -21.29
C ARG A 113 -4.84 20.95 -20.52
N ALA A 114 -5.50 20.16 -19.68
CA ALA A 114 -4.87 19.11 -18.88
C ALA A 114 -5.36 17.71 -19.29
N ALA A 115 -4.49 16.89 -19.87
CA ALA A 115 -4.81 15.51 -20.24
C ALA A 115 -4.73 14.58 -19.03
N THR A 116 -5.71 13.69 -18.86
CA THR A 116 -5.72 12.74 -17.73
C THR A 116 -6.66 11.56 -17.96
N VAL A 117 -6.34 10.41 -17.36
CA VAL A 117 -7.29 9.30 -17.19
C VAL A 117 -8.10 9.42 -15.88
N PHE A 118 -7.82 10.45 -15.05
CA PHE A 118 -8.45 10.75 -13.77
C PHE A 118 -9.20 12.10 -13.79
N PRO A 119 -10.20 12.26 -14.66
CA PRO A 119 -10.85 13.55 -14.87
C PRO A 119 -11.57 14.10 -13.63
N ARG A 120 -12.13 13.26 -12.77
CA ARG A 120 -12.82 13.73 -11.56
C ARG A 120 -11.82 14.32 -10.56
N LEU A 121 -10.72 13.61 -10.29
CA LEU A 121 -9.65 14.07 -9.41
C LEU A 121 -9.00 15.34 -9.95
N ALA A 122 -8.67 15.38 -11.24
CA ALA A 122 -8.08 16.57 -11.87
C ALA A 122 -9.01 17.80 -11.77
N ARG A 123 -10.30 17.64 -12.08
CA ARG A 123 -11.28 18.74 -11.96
C ARG A 123 -11.38 19.24 -10.52
N SER A 124 -11.44 18.32 -9.55
CA SER A 124 -11.50 18.68 -8.12
C SER A 124 -10.27 19.47 -7.69
N PHE A 125 -9.08 19.02 -8.10
CA PHE A 125 -7.82 19.69 -7.78
C PHE A 125 -7.73 21.11 -8.35
N PHE A 126 -8.06 21.31 -9.62
CA PHE A 126 -8.03 22.65 -10.22
C PHE A 126 -9.10 23.57 -9.65
N ALA A 127 -10.30 23.05 -9.37
CA ALA A 127 -11.37 23.81 -8.74
C ALA A 127 -11.00 24.29 -7.33
N GLU A 128 -10.39 23.42 -6.50
CA GLU A 128 -9.92 23.77 -5.16
C GLU A 128 -8.87 24.89 -5.19
N LYS A 129 -8.02 24.90 -6.23
CA LYS A 129 -7.01 25.95 -6.44
C LYS A 129 -7.53 27.20 -7.16
N GLY A 130 -8.79 27.22 -7.59
CA GLY A 130 -9.36 28.34 -8.37
C GLY A 130 -8.73 28.52 -9.75
N LEU A 131 -8.20 27.44 -10.35
CA LEU A 131 -7.52 27.46 -11.65
C LEU A 131 -8.49 27.13 -12.78
N ALA A 132 -8.56 28.00 -13.79
CA ALA A 132 -9.38 27.80 -14.98
C ALA A 132 -8.67 26.88 -15.98
N VAL A 133 -8.79 25.57 -15.78
CA VAL A 133 -8.16 24.52 -16.60
C VAL A 133 -9.22 23.66 -17.28
N GLU A 134 -9.08 23.42 -18.58
CA GLU A 134 -9.89 22.48 -19.34
C GLU A 134 -9.34 21.06 -19.16
N VAL A 135 -10.07 20.21 -18.43
CA VAL A 135 -9.69 18.80 -18.25
C VAL A 135 -10.11 18.00 -19.48
N VAL A 136 -9.12 17.42 -20.16
CA VAL A 136 -9.27 16.60 -21.38
C VAL A 136 -9.12 15.12 -21.00
N PRO A 137 -10.21 14.35 -20.91
CA PRO A 137 -10.13 12.93 -20.59
C PRO A 137 -9.45 12.16 -21.73
N VAL A 138 -8.53 11.26 -21.38
CA VAL A 138 -7.91 10.32 -22.31
C VAL A 138 -8.10 8.89 -21.81
N SER A 139 -7.99 7.91 -22.70
CA SER A 139 -8.14 6.48 -22.35
C SER A 139 -6.83 5.81 -21.91
N GLY A 140 -5.70 6.52 -22.01
CA GLY A 140 -4.36 6.07 -21.66
C GLY A 140 -3.29 6.94 -22.33
N ALA A 141 -2.02 6.67 -22.00
CA ALA A 141 -0.86 7.38 -22.56
C ALA A 141 -0.96 8.91 -22.46
N ALA A 142 -1.41 9.41 -21.29
CA ALA A 142 -1.60 10.84 -21.07
C ALA A 142 -0.29 11.63 -21.26
N GLU A 143 0.85 11.01 -20.96
CA GLU A 143 2.20 11.56 -21.12
C GLU A 143 2.54 11.97 -22.57
N VAL A 144 1.85 11.41 -23.56
CA VAL A 144 2.07 11.71 -24.99
C VAL A 144 1.23 12.92 -25.44
N ALA A 145 0.16 13.27 -24.71
CA ALA A 145 -0.78 14.31 -25.12
C ALA A 145 -0.13 15.69 -25.34
N PRO A 146 0.86 16.14 -24.54
CA PRO A 146 1.56 17.40 -24.80
C PRO A 146 2.35 17.42 -26.11
N HIS A 147 2.95 16.30 -26.50
CA HIS A 147 3.71 16.20 -27.76
C HIS A 147 2.81 16.25 -28.99
N LEU A 148 1.56 15.81 -28.85
CA LEU A 148 0.56 15.81 -29.92
C LEU A 148 -0.27 17.10 -29.99
N GLY A 149 -0.02 18.07 -29.11
CA GLY A 149 -0.82 19.29 -29.01
C GLY A 149 -2.25 19.07 -28.51
N ILE A 150 -2.50 17.93 -27.85
CA ILE A 150 -3.81 17.59 -27.28
C ILE A 150 -4.02 18.27 -25.93
N ALA A 151 -2.95 18.54 -25.19
CA ALA A 151 -2.99 19.22 -23.90
C ALA A 151 -1.68 19.99 -23.68
N ASP A 152 -1.66 20.93 -22.74
CA ASP A 152 -0.45 21.67 -22.36
C ASP A 152 0.26 21.01 -21.15
N VAL A 153 -0.53 20.38 -20.28
CA VAL A 153 -0.07 19.67 -19.08
C VAL A 153 -0.77 18.31 -18.95
N VAL A 154 -0.25 17.46 -18.07
CA VAL A 154 -0.85 16.16 -17.76
C VAL A 154 -1.10 16.03 -16.26
N VAL A 155 -2.18 15.32 -15.91
CA VAL A 155 -2.41 14.84 -14.55
C VAL A 155 -2.40 13.31 -14.61
N ASP A 156 -1.32 12.68 -14.17
CA ASP A 156 -1.12 11.23 -14.34
C ASP A 156 -0.38 10.57 -13.19
N LEU A 157 -0.52 9.24 -13.08
CA LEU A 157 0.13 8.45 -12.04
C LEU A 157 1.60 8.26 -12.33
N THR A 158 2.41 8.38 -11.27
CA THR A 158 3.83 8.06 -11.30
C THR A 158 4.27 7.38 -10.03
N SER A 159 5.18 6.41 -10.15
CA SER A 159 5.88 5.81 -9.00
C SER A 159 7.30 6.38 -8.86
N THR A 160 8.08 6.38 -9.94
CA THR A 160 9.50 6.79 -9.94
C THR A 160 9.77 8.05 -10.76
N GLY A 161 8.78 8.57 -11.48
CA GLY A 161 8.92 9.69 -12.42
C GLY A 161 9.54 9.30 -13.77
N SER A 162 9.88 8.03 -13.99
CA SER A 162 10.63 7.61 -15.20
C SER A 162 9.85 7.89 -16.48
N THR A 163 8.56 7.53 -16.54
CA THR A 163 7.71 7.72 -17.72
C THR A 163 7.56 9.19 -18.09
N LEU A 164 7.36 10.07 -17.09
CA LEU A 164 7.29 11.51 -17.30
C LEU A 164 8.59 12.06 -17.89
N ARG A 165 9.73 11.71 -17.30
CA ARG A 165 11.06 12.16 -17.77
C ARG A 165 11.36 11.71 -19.20
N THR A 166 11.07 10.45 -19.55
CA THR A 166 11.28 9.94 -20.92
C THR A 166 10.44 10.69 -21.95
N ASN A 167 9.31 11.27 -21.53
CA ASN A 167 8.46 12.11 -22.36
C ASN A 167 8.73 13.61 -22.15
N GLY A 168 9.89 14.01 -21.61
CA GLY A 168 10.24 15.44 -21.45
C GLY A 168 9.32 16.21 -20.50
N LEU A 169 8.67 15.52 -19.56
CA LEU A 169 7.78 16.10 -18.56
C LEU A 169 8.43 16.10 -17.18
N ARG A 170 8.19 17.17 -16.43
CA ARG A 170 8.61 17.35 -15.04
C ARG A 170 7.38 17.45 -14.13
N GLU A 171 7.46 16.80 -12.98
CA GLU A 171 6.48 16.94 -11.90
C GLU A 171 6.45 18.39 -11.39
N VAL A 172 5.25 18.97 -11.35
CA VAL A 172 4.97 20.32 -10.83
C VAL A 172 4.52 20.21 -9.37
N CYS A 173 3.55 19.34 -9.09
CA CYS A 173 3.11 19.04 -7.73
C CYS A 173 2.39 17.70 -7.65
N THR A 174 2.27 17.18 -6.43
CA THR A 174 1.42 16.01 -6.12
C THR A 174 -0.04 16.45 -5.97
N VAL A 175 -0.93 15.76 -6.66
CA VAL A 175 -2.39 15.89 -6.54
C VAL A 175 -2.95 14.93 -5.50
N LEU A 176 -2.49 13.67 -5.51
CA LEU A 176 -2.94 12.63 -4.60
C LEU A 176 -1.82 11.60 -4.37
N GLU A 177 -1.57 11.22 -3.12
CA GLU A 177 -0.78 10.02 -2.80
C GLU A 177 -1.70 8.79 -2.75
N SER A 178 -1.26 7.67 -3.33
CA SER A 178 -2.07 6.46 -3.46
C SER A 178 -1.33 5.20 -3.05
N THR A 179 -2.09 4.28 -2.45
CA THR A 179 -1.70 2.93 -2.09
C THR A 179 -2.85 1.97 -2.40
N ALA A 180 -2.56 0.68 -2.39
CA ALA A 180 -3.58 -0.36 -2.42
C ALA A 180 -4.44 -0.32 -1.14
N ARG A 181 -5.76 -0.37 -1.29
CA ARG A 181 -6.74 -0.33 -0.19
C ARG A 181 -7.67 -1.53 -0.27
N LEU A 182 -7.97 -2.13 0.88
CA LEU A 182 -9.16 -2.95 1.04
C LEU A 182 -10.35 -2.02 1.22
N ILE A 183 -11.34 -2.14 0.33
CA ILE A 183 -12.61 -1.42 0.40
C ILE A 183 -13.76 -2.40 0.58
N ALA A 184 -14.87 -1.93 1.12
CA ALA A 184 -16.08 -2.71 1.31
C ALA A 184 -17.34 -1.91 0.97
N ARG A 185 -18.40 -2.64 0.65
CA ARG A 185 -19.71 -2.06 0.47
C ARG A 185 -20.22 -1.53 1.82
N PRO A 186 -20.80 -0.31 1.89
CA PRO A 186 -21.45 0.16 3.11
C PRO A 186 -22.67 -0.69 3.46
N GLY A 187 -22.91 -0.92 4.75
CA GLY A 187 -24.13 -1.57 5.23
C GLY A 187 -24.19 -3.09 4.97
N LEU A 188 -23.05 -3.79 5.00
CA LEU A 188 -23.04 -5.26 4.96
C LEU A 188 -23.87 -5.87 6.10
N ALA A 189 -24.56 -6.97 5.80
CA ALA A 189 -25.27 -7.75 6.80
C ALA A 189 -24.31 -8.24 7.91
N PRO A 190 -24.77 -8.42 9.16
CA PRO A 190 -23.91 -8.71 10.31
C PRO A 190 -22.91 -9.85 10.10
N ASP A 191 -23.33 -10.96 9.50
CA ASP A 191 -22.43 -12.09 9.25
C ASP A 191 -21.35 -11.79 8.20
N ARG A 192 -21.68 -11.01 7.16
CA ARG A 192 -20.70 -10.54 6.16
C ARG A 192 -19.75 -9.52 6.75
N ALA A 193 -20.25 -8.63 7.61
CA ALA A 193 -19.42 -7.66 8.32
C ALA A 193 -18.42 -8.34 9.26
N ARG A 194 -18.83 -9.42 9.94
CA ARG A 194 -17.93 -10.26 10.77
C ARG A 194 -16.83 -10.90 9.91
N ALA A 195 -17.21 -11.57 8.83
CA ALA A 195 -16.26 -12.21 7.91
C ALA A 195 -15.29 -11.20 7.27
N LEU A 196 -15.76 -9.98 6.96
CA LEU A 196 -14.91 -8.88 6.50
C LEU A 196 -13.91 -8.42 7.58
N GLY A 197 -14.33 -8.39 8.85
CA GLY A 197 -13.46 -8.08 9.98
C GLY A 197 -12.32 -9.09 10.12
N GLU A 198 -12.65 -10.38 10.04
CA GLU A 198 -11.66 -11.47 10.06
C GLU A 198 -10.66 -11.38 8.89
N LEU A 199 -11.15 -11.08 7.68
CA LEU A 199 -10.30 -10.81 6.52
C LEU A 199 -9.38 -9.60 6.76
N GLN A 200 -9.95 -8.50 7.27
CA GLN A 200 -9.20 -7.28 7.56
C GLN A 200 -8.07 -7.54 8.58
N ASP A 201 -8.35 -8.30 9.64
CA ASP A 201 -7.35 -8.66 10.64
C ASP A 201 -6.28 -9.59 10.09
N ALA A 202 -6.67 -10.56 9.26
CA ALA A 202 -5.75 -11.47 8.61
C ALA A 202 -4.76 -10.72 7.69
N LEU A 203 -5.27 -9.89 6.79
CA LEU A 203 -4.43 -9.07 5.90
C LEU A 203 -3.60 -8.05 6.70
N GLY A 204 -4.22 -7.38 7.68
CA GLY A 204 -3.56 -6.40 8.55
C GLY A 204 -2.39 -7.01 9.32
N SER A 205 -2.49 -8.28 9.72
CA SER A 205 -1.39 -8.97 10.41
C SER A 205 -0.14 -9.14 9.55
N VAL A 206 -0.31 -9.37 8.24
CA VAL A 206 0.79 -9.43 7.26
C VAL A 206 1.40 -8.04 7.10
N ILE A 207 0.56 -7.00 6.94
CA ILE A 207 1.04 -5.63 6.76
C ILE A 207 1.87 -5.17 7.98
N ARG A 208 1.40 -5.42 9.20
CA ARG A 208 2.14 -5.07 10.43
C ARG A 208 3.46 -5.82 10.58
N ALA A 209 3.57 -7.03 10.02
CA ALA A 209 4.79 -7.82 10.03
C ALA A 209 5.84 -7.33 9.01
N ARG A 210 5.42 -6.65 7.94
CA ARG A 210 6.33 -6.11 6.93
C ARG A 210 7.29 -5.09 7.54
N GLY A 211 8.56 -5.14 7.12
CA GLY A 211 9.62 -4.27 7.66
C GLY A 211 9.94 -4.49 9.14
N LYS A 212 9.47 -5.60 9.72
CA LYS A 212 9.81 -6.02 11.09
C LYS A 212 10.63 -7.30 11.06
N ARG A 213 11.42 -7.51 12.12
CA ARG A 213 12.21 -8.71 12.35
C ARG A 213 12.06 -9.13 13.79
N TYR A 214 12.08 -10.44 14.02
CA TYR A 214 12.28 -10.97 15.35
C TYR A 214 13.78 -11.02 15.61
N LEU A 215 14.21 -10.46 16.74
CA LEU A 215 15.58 -10.46 17.18
C LEU A 215 15.67 -11.18 18.52
N MET A 216 16.64 -12.08 18.62
CA MET A 216 17.08 -12.69 19.86
C MET A 216 18.55 -12.31 20.09
N ALA A 217 18.93 -12.04 21.33
CA ALA A 217 20.32 -11.93 21.74
C ALA A 217 20.51 -12.49 23.16
N ASN A 218 21.65 -13.12 23.43
CA ASN A 218 22.07 -13.40 24.79
C ASN A 218 22.82 -12.18 25.32
N VAL A 219 22.45 -11.68 26.50
CA VAL A 219 23.04 -10.49 27.10
C VAL A 219 23.32 -10.72 28.58
N PRO A 220 24.35 -10.07 29.17
CA PRO A 220 24.54 -10.08 30.62
C PRO A 220 23.33 -9.48 31.33
N ARG A 221 22.81 -10.18 32.35
CA ARG A 221 21.65 -9.72 33.13
C ARG A 221 21.85 -8.31 33.70
N ALA A 222 23.08 -7.97 34.10
CA ALA A 222 23.42 -6.64 34.63
C ALA A 222 23.14 -5.50 33.63
N ASN A 223 23.08 -5.79 32.33
CA ASN A 223 22.89 -4.80 31.27
C ASN A 223 21.43 -4.69 30.80
N LEU A 224 20.47 -5.36 31.45
CA LEU A 224 19.07 -5.41 30.99
C LEU A 224 18.41 -4.03 30.86
N GLU A 225 18.72 -3.07 31.74
CA GLU A 225 18.20 -1.71 31.64
C GLU A 225 18.69 -1.01 30.36
N ALA A 226 20.00 -1.08 30.08
CA ALA A 226 20.56 -0.52 28.85
C ALA A 226 20.07 -1.27 27.60
N VAL A 227 19.86 -2.58 27.70
CA VAL A 227 19.31 -3.40 26.62
C VAL A 227 17.88 -2.99 26.29
N ARG A 228 17.05 -2.66 27.29
CA ARG A 228 15.67 -2.19 27.07
C ARG A 228 15.61 -0.91 26.24
N GLU A 229 16.58 0.00 26.38
CA GLU A 229 16.64 1.23 25.60
C GLU A 229 16.96 0.98 24.12
N VAL A 230 17.83 0.01 23.83
CA VAL A 230 18.23 -0.31 22.44
C VAL A 230 17.32 -1.35 21.79
N LEU A 231 16.61 -2.13 22.60
CA LEU A 231 15.71 -3.20 22.21
C LEU A 231 14.36 -3.08 22.95
N PRO A 232 13.58 -2.02 22.68
CA PRO A 232 12.34 -1.75 23.43
C PRO A 232 11.23 -2.76 23.13
N GLY A 233 11.28 -3.47 22.00
CA GLY A 233 10.22 -4.39 21.56
C GLY A 233 8.88 -3.67 21.34
N LEU A 234 7.78 -4.44 21.33
CA LEU A 234 6.43 -3.88 21.22
C LEU A 234 5.89 -3.45 22.59
N SER A 235 6.15 -4.25 23.63
CA SER A 235 5.73 -4.00 25.03
C SER A 235 6.90 -4.11 26.01
N GLY A 236 8.13 -4.13 25.50
CA GLY A 236 9.34 -4.58 26.21
C GLY A 236 9.98 -5.80 25.55
N PRO A 237 11.27 -6.06 25.80
CA PRO A 237 11.90 -7.33 25.44
C PRO A 237 11.43 -8.44 26.39
N THR A 238 11.15 -9.62 25.85
CA THR A 238 10.96 -10.85 26.64
C THR A 238 12.31 -11.32 27.15
N VAL A 239 12.41 -11.68 28.44
CA VAL A 239 13.65 -12.18 29.06
C VAL A 239 13.46 -13.65 29.43
N ILE A 240 14.40 -14.50 29.01
CA ILE A 240 14.41 -15.95 29.24
C ILE A 240 15.71 -16.35 29.92
N GLU A 241 15.61 -17.14 31.00
CA GLU A 241 16.77 -17.70 31.70
C GLU A 241 17.48 -18.77 30.87
N LEU A 242 18.80 -18.72 30.85
CA LEU A 242 19.63 -19.68 30.14
C LEU A 242 20.19 -20.72 31.13
N TYR A 243 19.86 -21.99 30.92
CA TYR A 243 20.36 -23.08 31.76
C TYR A 243 21.88 -23.23 31.61
N GLY A 244 22.61 -23.17 32.72
CA GLY A 244 24.06 -23.37 32.76
C GLY A 244 24.90 -22.25 32.14
N ALA A 245 24.31 -21.11 31.77
CA ALA A 245 25.00 -20.00 31.07
C ALA A 245 25.47 -18.86 31.98
N GLY A 246 25.54 -19.08 33.30
CA GLY A 246 26.03 -18.09 34.26
C GLY A 246 25.16 -16.82 34.30
N PRO A 247 25.72 -15.61 34.08
CA PRO A 247 24.99 -14.35 34.21
C PRO A 247 24.19 -13.94 32.97
N LEU A 248 24.17 -14.77 31.91
CA LEU A 248 23.51 -14.44 30.66
C LEU A 248 22.02 -14.78 30.68
N VAL A 249 21.24 -13.93 30.03
CA VAL A 249 19.82 -14.15 29.73
C VAL A 249 19.58 -13.95 28.25
N ALA A 250 18.60 -14.66 27.67
CA ALA A 250 18.16 -14.40 26.32
C ALA A 250 17.09 -13.30 26.31
N VAL A 251 17.30 -12.26 25.51
CA VAL A 251 16.32 -11.21 25.24
C VAL A 251 15.75 -11.38 23.85
N HIS A 252 14.42 -11.27 23.75
CA HIS A 252 13.70 -11.43 22.50
C HIS A 252 12.80 -10.23 22.27
N ALA A 253 12.79 -9.70 21.06
CA ALA A 253 11.94 -8.57 20.70
C ALA A 253 11.67 -8.49 19.20
N VAL A 254 10.54 -7.86 18.85
CA VAL A 254 10.28 -7.43 17.48
C VAL A 254 10.89 -6.05 17.27
N VAL A 255 11.70 -5.91 16.22
CA VAL A 255 12.38 -4.66 15.86
C VAL A 255 12.05 -4.25 14.43
N SER A 256 12.28 -2.98 14.10
CA SER A 256 12.24 -2.57 12.70
C SER A 256 13.48 -3.05 11.96
N GLU A 257 13.28 -3.53 10.73
CA GLU A 257 14.37 -3.94 9.83
C GLU A 257 15.32 -2.77 9.51
N SER A 258 14.80 -1.54 9.41
CA SER A 258 15.60 -0.35 9.09
C SER A 258 16.59 0.04 10.20
N SER A 259 16.28 -0.28 11.45
CA SER A 259 17.14 -0.02 12.62
C SER A 259 18.03 -1.21 12.98
N LEU A 260 17.84 -2.37 12.35
CA LEU A 260 18.43 -3.64 12.76
C LEU A 260 19.95 -3.58 12.93
N TYR A 261 20.67 -2.99 11.96
CA TYR A 261 22.12 -2.91 12.01
C TYR A 261 22.63 -2.10 13.22
N ARG A 262 21.92 -1.03 13.60
CA ARG A 262 22.25 -0.22 14.77
C ARG A 262 21.95 -0.97 16.05
N THR A 263 20.78 -1.61 16.13
CA THR A 263 20.39 -2.42 17.28
C THR A 263 21.39 -3.55 17.53
N VAL A 264 21.82 -4.28 16.49
CA VAL A 264 22.82 -5.35 16.61
C VAL A 264 24.17 -4.80 17.10
N ALA A 265 24.62 -3.66 16.59
CA ALA A 265 25.88 -3.03 17.03
C ALA A 265 25.81 -2.59 18.50
N ALA A 266 24.70 -1.97 18.91
CA ALA A 266 24.45 -1.57 20.30
C ALA A 266 24.43 -2.80 21.23
N LEU A 267 23.68 -3.85 20.88
CA LEU A 267 23.65 -5.08 21.67
C LEU A 267 25.05 -5.67 21.85
N LYS A 268 25.88 -5.72 20.81
CA LYS A 268 27.28 -6.17 20.92
C LYS A 268 28.09 -5.32 21.90
N SER A 269 27.96 -4.00 21.89
CA SER A 269 28.64 -3.13 22.86
C SER A 269 28.20 -3.34 24.31
N LEU A 270 26.99 -3.88 24.51
CA LEU A 270 26.44 -4.26 25.81
C LEU A 270 26.78 -5.72 26.19
N GLY A 271 27.72 -6.36 25.51
CA GLY A 271 28.10 -7.76 25.76
C GLY A 271 27.16 -8.78 25.13
N GLY A 272 26.34 -8.35 24.17
CA GLY A 272 25.40 -9.20 23.45
C GLY A 272 26.11 -10.20 22.53
N GLU A 273 25.77 -11.48 22.68
CA GLU A 273 26.26 -12.59 21.87
C GLU A 273 25.11 -13.48 21.38
N GLY A 274 25.40 -14.43 20.49
CA GLY A 274 24.38 -15.36 19.97
C GLY A 274 23.21 -14.65 19.27
N ILE A 275 23.45 -13.51 18.62
CA ILE A 275 22.39 -12.67 18.06
C ILE A 275 21.78 -13.34 16.83
N LEU A 276 20.50 -13.68 16.91
CA LEU A 276 19.71 -14.28 15.84
C LEU A 276 18.66 -13.28 15.34
N VAL A 277 18.50 -13.21 14.02
CA VAL A 277 17.46 -12.40 13.38
C VAL A 277 16.65 -13.27 12.45
N THR A 278 15.33 -13.28 12.62
CA THR A 278 14.41 -14.01 11.74
C THR A 278 13.32 -13.10 11.20
N ARG A 279 12.76 -13.49 10.05
CA ARG A 279 11.57 -12.83 9.51
C ARG A 279 10.35 -13.25 10.31
N ILE A 280 9.41 -12.33 10.46
CA ILE A 280 8.07 -12.64 10.97
C ILE A 280 7.09 -12.59 9.79
N GLU A 281 6.23 -13.59 9.69
CA GLU A 281 5.24 -13.69 8.61
C GLU A 281 4.01 -12.84 8.93
N ARG A 282 3.56 -12.89 10.19
CA ARG A 282 2.35 -12.22 10.67
C ARG A 282 2.56 -11.63 12.07
N LEU A 283 1.95 -10.48 12.31
CA LEU A 283 1.95 -9.80 13.60
C LEU A 283 0.51 -9.43 13.99
N LEU A 284 0.00 -10.14 14.99
CA LEU A 284 -1.33 -9.92 15.58
C LEU A 284 -1.18 -8.99 16.79
N PRO A 285 -2.10 -8.02 16.99
CA PRO A 285 -2.12 -7.16 18.16
C PRO A 285 -2.49 -7.91 19.45
#